data_AF-A0A401PKR1-F1
#
_entry.id   AF-A0A401PKR1-F1
#
_cell.length_a   1.000
_cell.length_b   1.000
_cell.length_c   1.000
_cell.angle_alpha   90.00
_cell.angle_beta   90.00
_cell.angle_gamma   90.00
#
_symmetry.space_group_name_H-M   'P 1'
#
loop_
_entity.id
_entity.type
_entity.pdbx_description
1 polymer ?
#
loop_
_entity_poly.entity_id
_entity_poly.type
_entity_poly.pdbx_seq_one_letter_code
_entity_poly.pdbx_strand_id
1 'polypeptide(L)'
;MPSVSKAAATSASPQTEKPSHYTYLKEFRTEQCPLFLQHKCAQHRPFTCFHWHFLNQRRRRPIRRRDGTFNYSPDVYCTKYDETTGICPDGDEKGVAGK
;
A
#
# COMPACT_ATOMS: atom_id res chain seq x y z
N MET A 1 34.21 -0.30 33.12
CA MET A 1 32.98 -0.83 33.77
C MET A 1 31.76 -0.14 33.18
N PRO A 2 30.64 -0.85 32.99
CA PRO A 2 30.06 -1.17 31.67
C PRO A 2 28.73 -0.42 31.42
N SER A 3 28.16 -0.32 30.21
CA SER A 3 27.40 -1.41 29.58
C SER A 3 27.07 -1.07 28.12
N VAL A 4 27.68 -1.81 27.19
CA VAL A 4 27.24 -1.85 25.79
C VAL A 4 26.07 -2.83 25.74
N SER A 5 24.85 -2.32 25.64
CA SER A 5 23.67 -3.14 25.46
C SER A 5 23.71 -3.80 24.08
N LYS A 6 24.08 -5.07 24.10
CA LYS A 6 24.01 -6.05 23.01
C LYS A 6 22.59 -6.07 22.45
N ALA A 7 22.40 -5.52 21.25
CA ALA A 7 21.19 -5.74 20.48
C ALA A 7 21.11 -7.25 20.16
N ALA A 8 20.22 -7.95 20.85
CA ALA A 8 19.89 -9.33 20.53
C ALA A 8 19.27 -9.36 19.13
N ALA A 9 20.02 -9.87 18.16
CA ALA A 9 19.47 -10.32 16.90
C ALA A 9 18.57 -11.53 17.21
N THR A 10 17.29 -11.27 17.48
CA THR A 10 16.26 -12.29 17.55
C THR A 10 16.21 -12.95 16.17
N SER A 11 16.67 -14.18 16.10
CA SER A 11 16.53 -15.07 14.95
C SER A 11 15.05 -15.26 14.65
N ALA A 12 14.49 -14.37 13.82
CA ALA A 12 13.14 -14.51 13.30
C ALA A 12 13.13 -15.69 12.32
N SER A 13 12.68 -16.85 12.78
CA SER A 13 12.20 -17.91 11.89
C SER A 13 11.22 -17.29 10.89
N PRO A 14 11.25 -17.63 9.59
CA PRO A 14 10.31 -17.08 8.62
C PRO A 14 8.90 -17.54 8.99
N GLN A 15 8.19 -16.70 9.74
CA GLN A 15 6.77 -16.87 10.00
C GLN A 15 6.07 -16.69 8.65
N THR A 16 5.44 -17.75 8.16
CA THR A 16 4.61 -17.66 6.97
C THR A 16 3.47 -16.69 7.27
N GLU A 17 3.39 -15.63 6.47
CA GLU A 17 2.39 -14.59 6.67
C GLU A 17 0.97 -15.18 6.59
N LYS A 18 0.05 -14.66 7.43
CA LYS A 18 -1.32 -15.18 7.48
C LYS A 18 -2.02 -14.96 6.13
N PRO A 19 -2.87 -15.89 5.65
CA PRO A 19 -3.58 -15.73 4.38
C PRO A 19 -4.36 -14.42 4.25
N SER A 20 -4.95 -13.93 5.34
CA SER A 20 -5.67 -12.66 5.38
C SER A 20 -4.78 -11.45 5.09
N HIS A 21 -3.52 -11.48 5.52
CA HIS A 21 -2.57 -10.41 5.26
C HIS A 21 -2.19 -10.35 3.78
N TYR A 22 -2.02 -11.51 3.12
CA TYR A 22 -1.75 -11.56 1.68
C TYR A 22 -2.85 -10.87 0.86
N THR A 23 -4.12 -11.14 1.18
CA THR A 23 -5.26 -10.47 0.53
C THR A 23 -5.21 -8.97 0.78
N TYR A 24 -5.00 -8.55 2.03
CA TYR A 24 -4.93 -7.13 2.37
C TYR A 24 -3.79 -6.40 1.65
N LEU A 25 -2.58 -6.95 1.68
CA LEU A 25 -1.40 -6.36 1.02
C LEU A 25 -1.60 -6.21 -0.49
N LYS A 26 -2.24 -7.20 -1.12
CA LYS A 26 -2.41 -7.26 -2.57
C LYS A 26 -3.60 -6.48 -3.09
N GLU A 27 -4.71 -6.42 -2.35
CA GLU A 27 -6.01 -6.03 -2.90
C GLU A 27 -6.65 -4.83 -2.17
N PHE A 28 -6.15 -4.45 -0.99
CA PHE A 28 -6.73 -3.33 -0.24
C PHE A 28 -6.55 -2.02 -1.00
N ARG A 29 -7.68 -1.42 -1.37
CA ARG A 29 -7.82 -0.18 -2.13
C ARG A 29 -7.05 -0.16 -3.45
N THR A 30 -6.86 -1.31 -4.10
CA THR A 30 -6.32 -1.34 -5.47
C THR A 30 -7.42 -1.17 -6.52
N GLU A 31 -8.61 -1.69 -6.23
CA GLU A 31 -9.78 -1.66 -7.13
C GLU A 31 -10.85 -0.69 -6.67
N GLN A 32 -11.58 -0.10 -7.63
CA GLN A 32 -12.68 0.82 -7.36
C GLN A 32 -13.88 0.08 -6.79
N CYS A 33 -14.57 0.68 -5.81
CA CYS A 33 -15.77 0.07 -5.26
C CYS A 33 -16.94 0.15 -6.27
N PRO A 34 -17.45 -0.99 -6.78
CA PRO A 34 -18.57 -0.96 -7.72
C PRO A 34 -19.87 -0.50 -7.06
N LEU A 35 -20.05 -0.76 -5.76
CA LEU A 35 -21.23 -0.32 -5.02
C LEU A 35 -21.23 1.19 -4.80
N PHE A 36 -20.06 1.82 -4.70
CA PHE A 36 -19.97 3.27 -4.55
C PHE A 36 -20.37 4.00 -5.83
N LEU A 37 -20.00 3.48 -7.01
CA LEU A 37 -20.44 3.99 -8.30
C LEU A 37 -21.98 3.98 -8.45
N GLN A 38 -22.64 3.07 -7.74
CA GLN A 38 -24.10 2.96 -7.69
C GLN A 38 -24.72 3.69 -6.50
N HIS A 39 -23.94 4.40 -5.70
CA HIS A 39 -24.36 5.03 -4.43
C HIS A 39 -24.94 4.04 -3.39
N LYS A 40 -24.58 2.76 -3.46
CA LYS A 40 -25.06 1.68 -2.59
C LYS A 40 -24.06 1.22 -1.53
N CYS A 41 -22.82 1.72 -1.55
CA CYS A 41 -21.81 1.31 -0.58
C CYS A 41 -22.18 1.85 0.82
N ALA A 42 -22.51 0.97 1.78
CA ALA A 42 -22.76 1.38 3.17
C ALA A 42 -21.46 1.65 3.96
N GLN A 43 -20.32 1.16 3.47
CA GLN A 43 -19.01 1.27 4.14
C GLN A 43 -18.19 2.49 3.68
N HIS A 44 -18.85 3.47 3.04
CA HIS A 44 -18.21 4.74 2.68
C HIS A 44 -18.14 5.71 3.86
N ARG A 45 -19.03 5.56 4.85
CA ARG A 45 -19.06 6.32 6.11
C ARG A 45 -19.55 5.41 7.26
N PRO A 46 -18.71 5.05 8.23
CA PRO A 46 -17.27 5.34 8.32
C PRO A 46 -16.48 4.69 7.17
N PHE A 47 -15.28 5.20 6.86
CA PHE A 47 -14.45 4.77 5.70
C PHE A 47 -13.83 3.37 5.88
N THR A 48 -14.65 2.33 5.97
CA THR A 48 -14.26 0.94 6.21
C THR A 48 -14.29 0.06 4.97
N CYS A 49 -14.67 0.62 3.81
CA CYS A 49 -14.68 -0.13 2.55
C CYS A 49 -13.27 -0.59 2.16
N PHE A 50 -13.18 -1.83 1.68
CA PHE A 50 -11.93 -2.43 1.21
C PHE A 50 -11.46 -1.85 -0.13
N HIS A 51 -12.39 -1.32 -0.92
CA HIS A 51 -12.15 -0.73 -2.23
C HIS A 51 -12.06 0.80 -2.15
N TRP A 52 -11.38 1.43 -3.11
CA TRP A 52 -11.28 2.88 -3.13
C TRP A 52 -12.55 3.53 -3.70
N HIS A 53 -12.91 4.70 -3.17
CA HIS A 53 -14.04 5.50 -3.62
C HIS A 53 -13.61 6.69 -4.48
N PHE A 54 -12.55 7.36 -4.05
CA PHE A 54 -11.93 8.48 -4.74
C PHE A 54 -10.50 8.11 -5.14
N LEU A 55 -9.99 8.73 -6.20
CA LEU A 55 -8.70 8.37 -6.80
C LEU A 55 -7.53 8.57 -5.83
N ASN A 56 -7.61 9.56 -4.94
CA ASN A 56 -6.64 9.77 -3.86
C ASN A 56 -6.63 8.67 -2.77
N GLN A 57 -7.64 7.78 -2.75
CA GLN A 57 -7.62 6.60 -1.88
C GLN A 57 -7.02 5.38 -2.57
N ARG A 58 -6.80 5.44 -3.90
CA ARG A 58 -6.31 4.33 -4.70
C ARG A 58 -4.87 4.02 -4.31
N ARG A 59 -4.65 2.80 -3.84
CA ARG A 59 -3.33 2.23 -3.61
C ARG A 59 -2.86 1.50 -4.86
N ARG A 60 -1.58 1.63 -5.18
CA ARG A 60 -0.92 0.85 -6.24
C ARG A 60 -0.76 -0.58 -5.77
N ARG A 61 -1.01 -1.55 -6.66
CA ARG A 61 -0.76 -2.96 -6.33
C ARG A 61 0.75 -3.22 -6.27
N PRO A 62 1.30 -3.75 -5.17
CA PRO A 62 2.70 -4.15 -5.10
C PRO A 62 2.94 -5.36 -6.01
N ILE A 63 3.92 -5.25 -6.89
CA ILE A 63 4.35 -6.32 -7.79
C ILE A 63 5.83 -6.57 -7.55
N ARG A 64 6.17 -7.78 -7.09
CA ARG A 64 7.56 -8.23 -6.99
C ARG A 64 8.02 -8.69 -8.38
N ARG A 65 9.01 -7.98 -8.93
CA ARG A 65 9.67 -8.33 -10.19
C ARG A 65 10.58 -9.56 -10.01
N ARG A 66 11.04 -10.13 -11.13
CA ARG A 66 11.92 -11.32 -11.12
C ARG A 66 13.27 -11.06 -10.44
N ASP A 67 13.75 -9.83 -10.48
CA ASP A 67 14.97 -9.35 -9.81
C ASP A 67 14.81 -9.18 -8.30
N GLY A 68 13.63 -9.44 -7.74
CA GLY A 68 13.33 -9.29 -6.31
C GLY A 68 12.93 -7.88 -5.91
N THR A 69 12.98 -6.91 -6.82
CA THR A 69 12.56 -5.52 -6.56
C THR A 69 11.06 -5.35 -6.67
N PHE A 70 10.50 -4.33 -6.00
CA PHE A 70 9.10 -3.96 -6.17
C PHE A 70 8.93 -2.95 -7.32
N ASN A 71 7.73 -2.92 -7.90
CA ASN A 71 7.35 -1.95 -8.93
C ASN A 71 7.36 -0.49 -8.45
N TYR A 72 7.32 -0.26 -7.13
CA TYR A 72 7.55 1.04 -6.52
C TYR A 72 8.35 0.90 -5.23
N SER A 73 9.14 1.93 -4.92
CA SER A 73 9.86 2.04 -3.65
C SER A 73 8.87 2.41 -2.54
N PRO A 74 8.89 1.70 -1.40
CA PRO A 74 8.11 2.08 -0.22
C PRO A 74 8.67 3.33 0.48
N ASP A 75 9.94 3.67 0.21
CA ASP A 75 10.66 4.75 0.92
C ASP A 75 10.69 6.06 0.12
N VAL A 76 10.58 5.98 -1.21
CA VAL A 76 10.61 7.15 -2.08
C VAL A 76 9.20 7.55 -2.47
N TYR A 77 8.80 8.76 -2.07
CA TYR A 77 7.49 9.34 -2.36
C TYR A 77 7.53 10.33 -3.52
N CYS A 78 6.43 10.40 -4.29
CA CYS A 78 6.33 11.30 -5.43
C CYS A 78 6.15 12.73 -4.93
N THR A 79 7.16 13.58 -5.15
CA THR A 79 7.14 14.99 -4.73
C THR A 79 6.10 15.83 -5.49
N LYS A 80 5.66 15.34 -6.65
CA LYS A 80 4.63 15.97 -7.49
C LYS A 80 3.27 15.29 -7.35
N TYR A 81 3.07 14.46 -6.32
CA TYR A 81 1.78 13.81 -6.09
C TYR A 81 0.77 14.85 -5.65
N ASP A 82 -0.33 14.95 -6.38
CA ASP A 82 -1.45 15.79 -5.99
C ASP A 82 -2.38 14.99 -5.07
N GLU A 83 -2.40 15.34 -3.78
CA GLU A 83 -3.23 14.69 -2.76
C GLU A 83 -4.74 14.88 -3.00
N THR A 84 -5.13 15.92 -3.77
CA THR A 84 -6.53 16.19 -4.08
C THR A 84 -7.05 15.31 -5.22
N THR A 85 -6.26 15.15 -6.29
CA THR A 85 -6.64 14.35 -7.45
C THR A 85 -6.20 12.89 -7.34
N GLY A 86 -5.19 12.59 -6.53
CA GLY A 86 -4.60 11.26 -6.40
C GLY A 86 -3.66 10.89 -7.55
N ILE A 87 -3.15 11.87 -8.30
CA ILE A 87 -2.36 11.67 -9.51
C ILE A 87 -0.92 12.13 -9.29
N CYS A 88 0.05 11.29 -9.68
CA CYS A 88 1.45 11.67 -9.85
C CYS A 88 1.71 11.79 -11.37
N PRO A 89 2.12 12.95 -11.89
CA PRO A 89 2.35 13.16 -13.33
C PRO A 89 3.56 12.38 -13.86
N ASP A 90 4.50 12.02 -12.98
CA ASP A 90 5.58 11.07 -13.25
C ASP A 90 5.08 9.60 -13.35
N GLY A 91 3.76 9.41 -13.28
CA GLY A 91 3.04 8.18 -13.58
C GLY A 91 3.09 7.13 -12.47
N ASP A 92 2.42 6.02 -12.73
CA ASP A 92 2.58 4.77 -11.99
C ASP A 92 3.91 4.05 -12.35
N GLU A 93 4.61 4.49 -13.40
CA GLU A 93 5.80 3.83 -13.97
C GLU A 93 7.11 4.08 -13.22
N LYS A 94 7.33 5.27 -12.64
CA LYS A 94 8.66 5.61 -12.07
C LYS A 94 8.95 5.02 -10.69
N GLY A 95 8.13 4.07 -10.25
CA GLY A 95 8.39 3.33 -9.02
C GLY A 95 8.45 4.20 -7.76
N VAL A 96 7.62 5.23 -7.70
CA VAL A 96 7.54 6.14 -6.55
C VAL A 96 6.17 5.98 -5.89
N ALA A 97 6.08 5.94 -4.56
CA ALA A 97 4.80 5.85 -3.86
C ALA A 97 4.03 7.19 -3.93
N GLY A 98 2.70 7.13 -4.10
CA GLY A 98 1.82 8.27 -3.73
C GLY A 98 1.79 8.40 -2.22
N LYS A 99 1.76 9.62 -1.71
CA LYS A 99 1.80 9.89 -0.27
C LYS A 99 0.44 9.61 0.39
#